data_AF-A0A0F7FCQ0-F1
#
_entry.id   AF-A0A0F7FCQ0-F1
#
_cell.length_a   1.000
_cell.length_b   1.000
_cell.length_c   1.000
_cell.angle_alpha   90.00
_cell.angle_beta   90.00
_cell.angle_gamma   90.00
#
_symmetry.space_group_name_H-M   'P 1'
#
loop_
_entity.id
_entity.type
_entity.pdbx_description
1 polymer ?
#
loop_
_entity_poly.entity_id
_entity_poly.type
_entity_poly.pdbx_seq_one_letter_code
_entity_poly.pdbx_strand_id
1 'polypeptide(L)'
;MSRDPKLFKFDSKEDLIMYMSLVLELSIRHLDRHKRYLDEFSKIIKSNKPIDYKQYKAVEDKLYSPQNYLLNLFADRSKNSASYFRIRKVMLDKAEEFHINYVEHEQKDLEIMNDLYKRRNYEHHFTDAKMMEWGNYRKKQLEEHPEFQWPSEKIEINYNQNIKKEDAMLNYKLAQHLQKGFERLLELLKKDYSLMLGKRVEVVTRVLPFSIPKHNLYISANGQYRHLGKKKD
;
A
#
# COMPACT_ATOMS: atom_id res chain seq x y z
N MET A 1 -26.87 3.24 -22.53
CA MET A 1 -26.13 2.61 -21.42
C MET A 1 -25.78 3.70 -20.41
N SER A 2 -26.35 3.64 -19.20
CA SER A 2 -26.04 4.63 -18.15
C SER A 2 -24.60 4.44 -17.66
N ARG A 3 -23.85 5.55 -17.52
CA ARG A 3 -22.45 5.54 -17.09
C ARG A 3 -22.39 5.09 -15.62
N ASP A 4 -21.47 4.18 -15.29
CA ASP A 4 -21.17 3.86 -13.89
C ASP A 4 -20.64 5.14 -13.20
N PRO A 5 -21.36 5.72 -12.22
CA PRO A 5 -21.00 6.98 -11.58
C PRO A 5 -19.70 6.89 -10.76
N LYS A 6 -19.09 5.70 -10.63
CA LYS A 6 -17.85 5.47 -9.86
C LYS A 6 -16.57 5.58 -10.67
N LEU A 7 -16.63 5.63 -12.01
CA LEU A 7 -15.44 5.68 -12.85
C LEU A 7 -15.14 7.11 -13.29
N PHE A 8 -14.08 7.69 -12.72
CA PHE A 8 -13.57 9.00 -13.17
C PHE A 8 -13.08 8.91 -14.62
N LYS A 9 -13.59 9.78 -15.50
CA LYS A 9 -13.16 9.90 -16.88
C LYS A 9 -12.10 10.99 -16.97
N PHE A 10 -11.01 10.70 -17.67
CA PHE A 10 -9.99 11.70 -18.00
C PHE A 10 -10.38 12.34 -19.32
N ASP A 11 -10.83 13.59 -19.27
CA ASP A 11 -11.25 14.35 -20.45
C ASP A 11 -10.11 15.23 -20.99
N SER A 12 -9.08 15.47 -20.18
CA SER A 12 -7.91 16.27 -20.52
C SER A 12 -6.60 15.74 -19.94
N LYS A 13 -5.48 16.24 -20.46
CA LYS A 13 -4.15 16.02 -19.89
C LYS A 13 -4.05 16.60 -18.47
N GLU A 14 -4.69 17.74 -18.23
CA GLU A 14 -4.73 18.46 -16.96
C GLU A 14 -5.43 17.62 -15.87
N ASP A 15 -6.51 16.92 -16.20
CA ASP A 15 -7.16 15.98 -15.27
C ASP A 15 -6.20 14.89 -14.82
N LEU A 16 -5.44 14.34 -15.76
CA LEU A 16 -4.47 13.29 -15.48
C LEU A 16 -3.31 13.82 -14.62
N ILE A 17 -2.82 15.03 -14.89
CA ILE A 17 -1.79 15.70 -14.07
C ILE A 17 -2.30 15.92 -12.64
N MET A 18 -3.50 16.48 -12.47
CA MET A 18 -4.12 16.67 -11.16
C MET A 18 -4.22 15.32 -10.42
N TYR A 19 -4.75 14.30 -11.07
CA TYR A 19 -4.90 12.97 -10.49
C TYR A 19 -3.57 12.35 -10.08
N MET A 20 -2.56 12.43 -10.94
CA MET A 20 -1.19 11.97 -10.65
C MET A 20 -0.59 12.69 -9.44
N SER A 21 -0.82 14.00 -9.30
CA SER A 21 -0.31 14.76 -8.15
C SER A 21 -0.92 14.28 -6.82
N LEU A 22 -2.20 13.90 -6.81
CA LEU A 22 -2.87 13.37 -5.62
C LEU A 22 -2.33 11.99 -5.25
N VAL A 23 -2.13 11.11 -6.24
CA VAL A 23 -1.50 9.80 -6.03
C VAL A 23 -0.06 9.98 -5.52
N LEU A 24 0.69 10.89 -6.13
CA LEU A 24 2.08 11.18 -5.74
C LEU A 24 2.17 11.69 -4.30
N GLU A 25 1.33 12.65 -3.91
CA GLU A 25 1.30 13.21 -2.56
C GLU A 25 0.99 12.12 -1.52
N LEU A 26 -0.05 11.31 -1.76
CA LEU A 26 -0.42 10.23 -0.86
C LEU A 26 0.68 9.18 -0.75
N SER A 27 1.27 8.79 -1.89
CA SER A 27 2.38 7.83 -1.92
C SER A 27 3.57 8.31 -1.10
N ILE A 28 3.98 9.57 -1.22
CA ILE A 28 5.07 10.15 -0.43
C ILE A 28 4.75 10.07 1.07
N ARG A 29 3.58 10.55 1.48
CA ARG A 29 3.16 10.54 2.90
C ARG A 29 3.16 9.13 3.49
N HIS A 30 2.64 8.14 2.76
CA HIS A 30 2.58 6.78 3.26
C HIS A 30 3.95 6.08 3.24
N LEU A 31 4.81 6.41 2.28
CA LEU A 31 6.18 5.90 2.24
C LEU A 31 7.02 6.40 3.42
N ASP A 32 6.90 7.69 3.77
CA ASP A 32 7.57 8.26 4.95
C ASP A 32 7.09 7.60 6.24
N ARG A 33 5.78 7.35 6.36
CA ARG A 33 5.21 6.62 7.50
C ARG A 33 5.76 5.19 7.59
N HIS A 34 5.78 4.48 6.46
CA HIS A 34 6.27 3.10 6.41
C HIS A 34 7.75 3.02 6.81
N LYS A 35 8.59 3.92 6.28
CA LYS A 35 10.00 4.03 6.66
C LYS A 35 10.20 4.30 8.15
N ARG A 36 9.46 5.25 8.72
CA ARG A 36 9.52 5.53 10.16
C ARG A 36 9.15 4.30 11.01
N TYR A 37 8.12 3.56 10.63
CA TYR A 37 7.73 2.35 11.37
C TYR A 37 8.72 1.19 11.16
N LEU A 38 9.41 1.13 10.03
CA LEU A 38 10.56 0.25 9.84
C LEU A 38 11.69 0.60 10.81
N ASP A 39 11.97 1.88 11.01
CA ASP A 39 12.98 2.31 12.00
C ASP A 39 12.57 1.95 13.43
N GLU A 40 11.28 2.08 13.77
CA GLU A 40 10.74 1.58 15.05
C GLU A 40 10.93 0.06 15.19
N PHE A 41 10.63 -0.70 14.14
CA PHE A 41 10.80 -2.16 14.14
C PHE A 41 12.27 -2.57 14.30
N SER A 42 13.17 -1.86 13.62
CA SER A 42 14.62 -2.06 13.72
C SER A 42 15.12 -1.92 15.16
N LYS A 43 14.55 -0.99 15.93
CA LYS A 43 14.91 -0.80 17.35
C LYS A 43 14.48 -1.97 18.22
N ILE A 44 13.29 -2.54 17.95
CA ILE A 44 12.78 -3.70 18.68
C ILE A 44 13.68 -4.92 18.43
N ILE A 45 13.98 -5.24 17.17
CA ILE A 45 14.76 -6.44 16.82
C ILE A 45 16.23 -6.34 17.26
N LYS A 46 16.78 -5.13 17.39
CA LYS A 46 18.17 -4.92 17.85
C LYS A 46 18.32 -5.05 19.38
N SER A 47 17.23 -5.12 20.12
CA SER A 47 17.27 -5.38 21.56
C SER A 47 17.89 -6.75 21.86
N ASN A 48 18.59 -6.85 23.00
CA ASN A 48 19.09 -8.10 23.56
C ASN A 48 18.06 -8.81 24.47
N LYS A 49 16.89 -8.19 24.69
CA LYS A 49 15.80 -8.77 25.48
C LYS A 49 14.90 -9.66 24.59
N PRO A 50 14.20 -10.64 25.18
CA PRO A 50 13.06 -11.28 24.50
C PRO A 50 12.11 -10.22 23.95
N ILE A 51 11.59 -10.46 22.75
CA ILE A 51 10.69 -9.51 22.09
C ILE A 51 9.28 -9.81 22.58
N ASP A 52 8.73 -8.89 23.38
CA ASP A 52 7.33 -8.94 23.80
C ASP A 52 6.41 -8.95 22.56
N TYR A 53 5.48 -9.91 22.54
CA TYR A 53 4.63 -10.15 21.39
C TYR A 53 3.68 -8.97 21.12
N LYS A 54 3.17 -8.30 22.17
CA LYS A 54 2.27 -7.15 22.01
C LYS A 54 3.03 -5.95 21.42
N GLN A 55 4.26 -5.70 21.89
CA GLN A 55 5.11 -4.66 21.35
C GLN A 55 5.46 -4.92 19.88
N TYR A 56 5.80 -6.17 19.55
CA TYR A 56 6.01 -6.60 18.17
C TYR A 56 4.78 -6.34 17.29
N LYS A 57 3.61 -6.86 17.70
CA LYS A 57 2.35 -6.70 16.96
C LYS A 57 1.96 -5.25 16.79
N ALA A 58 2.17 -4.40 17.79
CA ALA A 58 1.88 -2.97 17.69
C ALA A 58 2.69 -2.26 16.59
N VAL A 59 3.94 -2.66 16.36
CA VAL A 59 4.74 -2.10 15.25
C VAL A 59 4.37 -2.73 13.91
N GLU A 60 4.08 -4.03 13.89
CA GLU A 60 3.59 -4.71 12.70
C GLU A 60 2.28 -4.08 12.18
N ASP A 61 1.32 -3.84 13.07
CA ASP A 61 0.04 -3.19 12.74
C ASP A 61 0.24 -1.75 12.22
N LYS A 62 1.20 -1.01 12.80
CA LYS A 62 1.59 0.31 12.29
C LYS A 62 2.17 0.25 10.89
N LEU A 63 2.93 -0.79 10.54
CA LEU A 63 3.48 -1.00 9.19
C LEU A 63 2.39 -1.35 8.18
N TYR A 64 1.45 -2.22 8.56
CA TYR A 64 0.38 -2.68 7.68
C TYR A 64 -0.47 -1.54 7.12
N SER A 65 -0.77 -0.52 7.93
CA SER A 65 -1.60 0.62 7.49
C SER A 65 -1.00 1.33 6.26
N PRO A 66 0.19 1.97 6.32
CA PRO A 66 0.78 2.60 5.14
C PRO A 66 1.14 1.60 4.04
N GLN A 67 1.54 0.37 4.36
CA GLN A 67 1.79 -0.66 3.36
C GLN A 67 0.55 -0.92 2.50
N ASN A 68 -0.62 -1.10 3.11
CA ASN A 68 -1.87 -1.36 2.40
C ASN A 68 -2.30 -0.18 1.51
N TYR A 69 -2.08 1.05 1.97
CA TYR A 69 -2.27 2.23 1.12
C TYR A 69 -1.33 2.23 -0.08
N LEU A 70 -0.04 1.96 0.13
CA LEU A 70 0.96 1.91 -0.95
C LEU A 70 0.67 0.79 -1.96
N LEU A 71 0.24 -0.38 -1.49
CA LEU A 71 -0.21 -1.48 -2.36
C LEU A 71 -1.40 -1.06 -3.24
N ASN A 72 -2.35 -0.31 -2.69
CA ASN A 72 -3.46 0.22 -3.49
C ASN A 72 -3.01 1.28 -4.50
N LEU A 73 -2.21 2.25 -4.04
CA LEU A 73 -1.73 3.37 -4.87
C LEU A 73 -0.79 2.92 -5.98
N PHE A 74 -0.03 1.84 -5.81
CA PHE A 74 0.94 1.40 -6.81
C PHE A 74 0.52 0.15 -7.59
N ALA A 75 -0.23 -0.76 -6.97
CA ALA A 75 -0.37 -2.11 -7.49
C ALA A 75 -1.82 -2.53 -7.78
N ASP A 76 -2.83 -1.76 -7.38
CA ASP A 76 -4.22 -2.07 -7.73
C ASP A 76 -4.45 -1.90 -9.24
N ARG A 77 -5.03 -2.94 -9.88
CA ARG A 77 -5.32 -2.97 -11.32
C ARG A 77 -6.81 -2.95 -11.64
N SER A 78 -7.66 -2.80 -10.63
CA SER A 78 -9.10 -2.71 -10.84
C SER A 78 -9.45 -1.47 -11.66
N LYS A 79 -10.52 -1.55 -12.47
CA LYS A 79 -10.92 -0.48 -13.39
C LYS A 79 -11.19 0.86 -12.70
N ASN A 80 -11.63 0.82 -11.44
CA ASN A 80 -11.99 1.99 -10.64
C ASN A 80 -10.87 2.39 -9.65
N SER A 81 -9.70 1.75 -9.70
CA SER A 81 -8.62 2.00 -8.74
C SER A 81 -8.03 3.40 -8.85
N ALA A 82 -7.59 3.95 -7.70
CA ALA A 82 -6.75 5.13 -7.63
C ALA A 82 -5.27 4.75 -7.60
N SER A 83 -4.76 4.21 -8.71
CA SER A 83 -3.42 3.63 -8.78
C SER A 83 -2.54 4.18 -9.88
N TYR A 84 -1.23 4.03 -9.68
CA TYR A 84 -0.20 4.29 -10.66
C TYR A 84 -0.34 3.40 -11.90
N PHE A 85 -0.77 2.15 -11.73
CA PHE A 85 -1.07 1.28 -12.86
C PHE A 85 -2.16 1.86 -13.75
N ARG A 86 -3.26 2.38 -13.16
CA ARG A 86 -4.32 3.03 -13.93
C ARG A 86 -3.82 4.29 -14.62
N ILE A 87 -3.01 5.10 -13.94
CA ILE A 87 -2.37 6.28 -14.53
C ILE A 87 -1.59 5.89 -15.79
N ARG A 88 -0.69 4.90 -15.69
CA ARG A 88 0.12 4.41 -16.81
C ARG A 88 -0.73 3.93 -17.97
N LYS A 89 -1.78 3.16 -17.67
CA LYS A 89 -2.73 2.69 -18.68
C LYS A 89 -3.38 3.87 -19.43
N VAL A 90 -3.85 4.88 -18.71
CA VAL A 90 -4.45 6.07 -19.35
C VAL A 90 -3.41 6.85 -20.15
N MET A 91 -2.18 7.00 -19.64
CA MET A 91 -1.10 7.66 -20.39
C MET A 91 -0.82 6.96 -21.72
N LEU A 92 -0.84 5.63 -21.75
CA LEU A 92 -0.68 4.84 -22.97
C LEU A 92 -1.90 4.98 -23.90
N ASP A 93 -3.10 4.71 -23.38
CA ASP A 93 -4.36 4.71 -24.15
C ASP A 93 -4.68 6.09 -24.74
N LYS A 94 -4.20 7.18 -24.13
CA LYS A 94 -4.45 8.57 -24.52
C LYS A 94 -3.19 9.30 -25.00
N ALA A 95 -2.13 8.57 -25.36
CA ALA A 95 -0.84 9.17 -25.67
C ALA A 95 -0.92 10.19 -26.82
N GLU A 96 -1.60 9.86 -27.91
CA GLU A 96 -1.79 10.76 -29.05
C GLU A 96 -2.70 11.96 -28.71
N GLU A 97 -3.85 11.68 -28.10
CA GLU A 97 -4.88 12.68 -27.75
C GLU A 97 -4.36 13.72 -26.75
N PHE A 98 -3.57 13.30 -25.77
CA PHE A 98 -3.01 14.17 -24.74
C PHE A 98 -1.57 14.59 -25.04
N HIS A 99 -1.04 14.26 -26.22
CA HIS A 99 0.34 14.55 -26.64
C HIS A 99 1.36 14.17 -25.56
N ILE A 100 1.32 12.90 -25.13
CA ILE A 100 2.18 12.33 -24.10
C ILE A 100 3.32 11.56 -24.77
N ASN A 101 4.56 11.94 -24.44
CA ASN A 101 5.75 11.18 -24.81
C ASN A 101 5.89 9.99 -23.86
N TYR A 102 5.03 8.99 -24.03
CA TYR A 102 5.00 7.81 -23.18
C TYR A 102 6.28 6.99 -23.36
N VAL A 103 6.93 6.65 -22.25
CA VAL A 103 8.12 5.81 -22.21
C VAL A 103 7.77 4.55 -21.45
N GLU A 104 8.02 3.39 -22.06
CA GLU A 104 7.79 2.09 -21.41
C GLU A 104 8.81 1.86 -20.30
N HIS A 105 8.37 1.21 -19.21
CA HIS A 105 9.27 0.92 -18.09
C HIS A 105 10.17 -0.27 -18.41
N GLU A 106 11.34 -0.32 -17.77
CA GLU A 106 12.25 -1.45 -17.90
C GLU A 106 11.63 -2.74 -17.34
N GLN A 107 12.06 -3.90 -17.86
CA GLN A 107 11.54 -5.21 -17.45
C GLN A 107 11.62 -5.42 -15.92
N LYS A 108 12.73 -5.01 -15.30
CA LYS A 108 12.92 -5.09 -13.84
C LYS A 108 11.86 -4.31 -13.05
N ASP A 109 11.39 -3.19 -13.60
CA ASP A 109 10.38 -2.34 -12.96
C ASP A 109 8.98 -2.98 -13.10
N LEU A 110 8.71 -3.59 -14.26
CA LEU A 110 7.49 -4.36 -14.49
C LEU A 110 7.39 -5.58 -13.56
N GLU A 111 8.51 -6.24 -13.27
CA GLU A 111 8.60 -7.33 -12.29
C GLU A 111 8.23 -6.86 -10.88
N ILE A 112 8.79 -5.72 -10.43
CA ILE A 112 8.42 -5.10 -9.14
C ILE A 112 6.91 -4.80 -9.11
N MET A 113 6.35 -4.23 -10.18
CA MET A 113 4.91 -3.94 -10.26
C MET A 113 4.05 -5.21 -10.21
N ASN A 114 4.50 -6.31 -10.82
CA ASN A 114 3.80 -7.60 -10.81
C ASN A 114 3.84 -8.26 -9.43
N ASP A 115 4.98 -8.23 -8.75
CA ASP A 115 5.12 -8.82 -7.42
C ASP A 115 4.31 -8.06 -6.38
N LEU A 116 4.31 -6.72 -6.43
CA LEU A 116 3.45 -5.91 -5.58
C LEU A 116 1.96 -6.12 -5.88
N TYR A 117 1.58 -6.38 -7.14
CA TYR A 117 0.19 -6.69 -7.49
C TYR A 117 -0.26 -8.03 -6.89
N LYS A 118 0.55 -9.09 -7.03
CA LYS A 118 0.29 -10.39 -6.40
C LYS A 118 0.15 -10.22 -4.87
N ARG A 119 1.05 -9.44 -4.27
CA ARG A 119 1.01 -9.15 -2.83
C ARG A 119 -0.26 -8.40 -2.43
N ARG A 120 -0.63 -7.33 -3.15
CA ARG A 120 -1.88 -6.58 -2.92
C ARG A 120 -3.09 -7.51 -2.93
N ASN A 121 -3.19 -8.39 -3.92
CA ASN A 121 -4.29 -9.35 -4.00
C ASN A 121 -4.29 -10.32 -2.82
N TYR A 122 -3.14 -10.86 -2.44
CA TYR A 122 -3.04 -11.75 -1.28
C TYR A 122 -3.40 -11.07 0.05
N GLU A 123 -3.00 -9.81 0.23
CA GLU A 123 -3.22 -9.04 1.47
C GLU A 123 -4.66 -8.54 1.59
N HIS A 124 -5.25 -8.07 0.49
CA HIS A 124 -6.57 -7.42 0.54
C HIS A 124 -7.74 -8.36 0.26
N HIS A 125 -7.51 -9.52 -0.35
CA HIS A 125 -8.57 -10.49 -0.63
C HIS A 125 -8.38 -11.72 0.27
N PHE A 126 -9.22 -11.81 1.31
CA PHE A 126 -9.29 -13.00 2.15
C PHE A 126 -10.25 -14.02 1.50
N THR A 127 -9.70 -14.95 0.73
CA THR A 127 -10.46 -15.92 -0.07
C THR A 127 -10.56 -17.30 0.59
N ASP A 128 -11.53 -18.11 0.16
CA ASP A 128 -11.65 -19.51 0.60
C ASP A 128 -10.37 -20.30 0.34
N ALA A 129 -9.72 -20.10 -0.81
CA ALA A 129 -8.45 -20.75 -1.11
C ALA A 129 -7.36 -20.43 -0.07
N LYS A 130 -7.28 -19.17 0.39
CA LYS A 130 -6.35 -18.76 1.45
C LYS A 130 -6.69 -19.42 2.78
N MET A 131 -7.98 -19.48 3.12
CA MET A 131 -8.44 -20.15 4.34
C MET A 131 -8.15 -21.66 4.31
N MET A 132 -8.41 -22.31 3.17
CA MET A 132 -8.16 -23.74 3.00
C MET A 132 -6.68 -24.09 3.05
N GLU A 133 -5.81 -23.22 2.53
CA GLU A 133 -4.35 -23.39 2.66
C GLU A 133 -3.91 -23.35 4.12
N TRP A 134 -4.46 -22.43 4.93
CA TRP A 134 -4.19 -22.40 6.36
C TRP A 134 -4.70 -23.66 7.08
N GLY A 135 -5.88 -24.16 6.68
CA GLY A 135 -6.40 -25.44 7.16
C GLY A 135 -5.51 -26.63 6.80
N ASN A 136 -4.97 -26.66 5.57
CA ASN A 136 -4.03 -27.70 5.14
C ASN A 136 -2.72 -27.64 5.92
N TYR A 137 -2.20 -26.43 6.16
CA TYR A 137 -1.03 -26.24 7.01
C TYR A 137 -1.29 -26.73 8.44
N ARG A 138 -2.46 -26.41 9.02
CA ARG A 138 -2.84 -26.91 10.35
C ARG A 138 -2.91 -28.43 10.38
N LYS A 139 -3.50 -29.08 9.37
CA LYS A 139 -3.54 -30.55 9.28
C LYS A 139 -2.13 -31.16 9.32
N LYS A 140 -1.19 -30.60 8.56
CA LYS A 140 0.22 -31.04 8.59
C LYS A 140 0.86 -30.86 9.97
N GLN A 141 0.60 -29.74 10.64
CA GLN A 141 1.09 -29.54 12.01
C GLN A 141 0.60 -30.60 12.99
N LEU A 142 -0.61 -31.12 12.81
CA LEU A 142 -1.15 -32.20 13.67
C LEU A 142 -0.45 -33.54 13.44
N GLU A 143 0.16 -33.75 12.26
CA GLU A 143 0.99 -34.93 12.01
C GLU A 143 2.27 -34.89 12.87
N GLU A 144 2.84 -33.69 13.05
CA GLU A 144 4.02 -33.45 13.90
C GLU A 144 3.68 -33.32 15.39
N HIS A 145 2.44 -32.92 15.71
CA HIS A 145 1.96 -32.64 17.05
C HIS A 145 0.59 -33.29 17.32
N PRO A 146 0.54 -34.64 17.45
CA PRO A 146 -0.70 -35.39 17.61
C PRO A 146 -1.43 -35.14 18.94
N GLU A 147 -0.78 -34.46 19.89
CA GLU A 147 -1.38 -34.04 21.16
C GLU A 147 -2.48 -32.98 21.00
N PHE A 148 -2.49 -32.24 19.89
CA PHE A 148 -3.52 -31.26 19.61
C PHE A 148 -4.68 -31.87 18.82
N GLN A 149 -5.90 -31.43 19.12
CA GLN A 149 -7.09 -31.81 18.37
C GLN A 149 -7.62 -30.62 17.58
N TRP A 150 -7.77 -30.77 16.26
CA TRP A 150 -8.42 -29.77 15.42
C TRP A 150 -9.06 -30.42 14.18
N PRO A 151 -10.29 -30.03 13.78
CA PRO A 151 -11.21 -29.18 14.55
C PRO A 151 -11.69 -29.89 15.84
N SER A 152 -12.15 -29.13 16.83
CA SER A 152 -12.70 -29.68 18.07
C SER A 152 -13.95 -28.87 18.51
N GLU A 153 -14.66 -29.38 19.52
CA GLU A 153 -15.83 -28.71 20.10
C GLU A 153 -15.48 -27.39 20.83
N LYS A 154 -14.19 -27.17 21.16
CA LYS A 154 -13.68 -25.97 21.82
C LYS A 154 -12.79 -25.20 20.86
N ILE A 155 -13.12 -23.93 20.64
CA ILE A 155 -12.25 -23.03 19.89
C ILE A 155 -11.17 -22.48 20.83
N GLU A 156 -9.97 -23.05 20.76
CA GLU A 156 -8.81 -22.60 21.51
C GLU A 156 -8.13 -21.42 20.81
N ILE A 157 -7.92 -20.33 21.55
CA ILE A 157 -7.22 -19.13 21.06
C ILE A 157 -5.89 -19.02 21.79
N ASN A 158 -4.80 -19.24 21.06
CA ASN A 158 -3.45 -19.23 21.61
C ASN A 158 -2.81 -17.85 21.46
N TYR A 159 -2.30 -17.31 22.57
CA TYR A 159 -1.55 -16.06 22.59
C TYR A 159 -0.12 -16.32 23.02
N ASN A 160 0.83 -15.81 22.24
CA ASN A 160 2.23 -15.83 22.62
C ASN A 160 2.54 -14.62 23.51
N GLN A 161 3.32 -14.83 24.58
CA GLN A 161 3.86 -13.71 25.37
C GLN A 161 5.04 -13.05 24.64
N ASN A 162 5.87 -13.85 23.95
CA ASN A 162 7.05 -13.39 23.22
C ASN A 162 7.08 -13.97 21.81
N ILE A 163 7.80 -13.32 20.90
CA ILE A 163 8.13 -13.84 19.56
C ILE A 163 9.62 -14.19 19.47
N LYS A 164 9.96 -15.22 18.69
CA LYS A 164 11.35 -15.53 18.36
C LYS A 164 11.96 -14.39 17.54
N LYS A 165 13.23 -14.09 17.81
CA LYS A 165 13.92 -12.98 17.16
C LYS A 165 14.10 -13.22 15.66
N GLU A 166 14.26 -14.48 15.27
CA GLU A 166 14.40 -14.92 13.88
C GLU A 166 13.12 -14.65 13.08
N ASP A 167 11.96 -14.97 13.65
CA ASP A 167 10.65 -14.73 13.04
C ASP A 167 10.39 -13.22 12.88
N ALA A 168 10.70 -12.44 13.91
CA ALA A 168 10.60 -10.97 13.85
C ALA A 168 11.55 -10.38 12.79
N MET A 169 12.77 -10.92 12.67
CA MET A 169 13.76 -10.49 11.67
C MET A 169 13.30 -10.82 10.24
N LEU A 170 12.65 -11.97 10.04
CA LEU A 170 12.08 -12.33 8.74
C LEU A 170 11.02 -11.31 8.31
N ASN A 171 10.08 -10.98 9.19
CA ASN A 171 9.04 -9.99 8.91
C ASN A 171 9.60 -8.59 8.68
N TYR A 172 10.62 -8.20 9.44
CA TYR A 172 11.35 -6.95 9.21
C TYR A 172 11.99 -6.91 7.80
N LYS A 173 12.68 -7.98 7.39
CA LYS A 173 13.30 -8.08 6.05
C LYS A 173 12.25 -8.02 4.93
N LEU A 174 11.11 -8.67 5.09
CA LEU A 174 10.00 -8.61 4.15
C LEU A 174 9.46 -7.17 4.02
N ALA A 175 9.25 -6.48 5.13
CA ALA A 175 8.82 -5.08 5.13
C ALA A 175 9.88 -4.16 4.49
N GLN A 176 11.17 -4.38 4.73
CA GLN A 176 12.25 -3.64 4.05
C GLN A 176 12.26 -3.87 2.54
N HIS A 177 12.00 -5.10 2.08
CA HIS A 177 11.90 -5.40 0.66
C HIS A 177 10.74 -4.65 0.01
N LEU A 178 9.57 -4.63 0.67
CA LEU A 178 8.41 -3.85 0.20
C LEU A 178 8.70 -2.35 0.14
N GLN A 179 9.36 -1.79 1.16
CA GLN A 179 9.78 -0.39 1.16
C GLN A 179 10.60 -0.02 -0.09
N LYS A 180 11.58 -0.86 -0.46
CA LYS A 180 12.41 -0.64 -1.65
C LYS A 180 11.58 -0.68 -2.94
N GLY A 181 10.65 -1.63 -3.04
CA GLY A 181 9.72 -1.70 -4.17
C GLY A 181 8.87 -0.43 -4.29
N PHE A 182 8.32 0.06 -3.18
CA PHE A 182 7.55 1.30 -3.17
C PHE A 182 8.39 2.54 -3.49
N GLU A 183 9.62 2.62 -2.98
CA GLU A 183 10.58 3.69 -3.32
C GLU A 183 10.84 3.73 -4.83
N ARG A 184 11.08 2.56 -5.44
CA ARG A 184 11.29 2.47 -6.88
C ARG A 184 10.08 2.92 -7.68
N LEU A 185 8.87 2.48 -7.33
CA LEU A 185 7.66 2.89 -8.03
C LEU A 185 7.34 4.38 -7.83
N LEU A 186 7.70 4.95 -6.68
CA LEU A 186 7.60 6.39 -6.45
C LEU A 186 8.53 7.18 -7.36
N GLU A 187 9.77 6.71 -7.59
CA GLU A 187 10.69 7.34 -8.54
C GLU A 187 10.12 7.34 -9.96
N LEU A 188 9.55 6.22 -10.40
CA LEU A 188 8.92 6.12 -11.71
C LEU A 188 7.72 7.06 -11.83
N LEU A 189 6.86 7.11 -10.81
CA LEU A 189 5.73 8.03 -10.78
C LEU A 189 6.19 9.50 -10.85
N LYS A 190 7.29 9.87 -10.17
CA LYS A 190 7.87 11.23 -10.26
C LYS A 190 8.41 11.53 -11.67
N LYS A 191 9.04 10.55 -12.33
CA LYS A 191 9.52 10.69 -13.71
C LYS A 191 8.35 10.91 -14.66
N ASP A 192 7.34 10.06 -14.61
CA ASP A 192 6.16 10.16 -15.46
C ASP A 192 5.41 11.47 -15.21
N TYR A 193 5.30 11.90 -13.95
CA TYR A 193 4.70 13.19 -13.62
C TYR A 193 5.50 14.37 -14.18
N SER A 194 6.84 14.30 -14.14
CA SER A 194 7.71 15.32 -14.73
C SER A 194 7.57 15.36 -16.27
N LEU A 195 7.43 14.21 -16.92
CA LEU A 195 7.15 14.10 -18.35
C LEU A 195 5.81 14.75 -18.70
N MET A 196 4.77 14.47 -17.92
CA MET A 196 3.44 15.05 -18.11
C MET A 196 3.44 16.58 -17.95
N LEU A 197 4.18 17.09 -16.95
CA LEU A 197 4.31 18.53 -16.70
C LEU A 197 5.25 19.25 -17.68
N GLY A 198 6.12 18.55 -18.40
CA GLY A 198 7.17 19.14 -19.23
C GLY A 198 8.29 19.83 -18.44
N LYS A 199 8.37 19.59 -17.13
CA LYS A 199 9.40 20.17 -16.25
C LYS A 199 9.73 19.21 -15.11
N ARG A 200 10.93 19.37 -14.54
CA ARG A 200 11.36 18.62 -13.37
C ARG A 200 10.42 18.89 -12.20
N VAL A 201 9.92 17.83 -11.57
CA VAL A 201 9.15 17.97 -10.33
C VAL A 201 10.07 18.23 -9.13
N GLU A 202 9.64 19.13 -8.25
CA GLU A 202 10.22 19.37 -6.94
C GLU A 202 9.21 18.96 -5.86
N VAL A 203 9.66 18.20 -4.87
CA VAL A 203 8.85 17.85 -3.70
C VAL A 203 9.30 18.72 -2.55
N VAL A 204 8.41 19.60 -2.08
CA VAL A 204 8.68 20.50 -0.96
C VAL A 204 7.88 20.06 0.26
N THR A 205 8.58 19.65 1.31
CA THR A 205 7.95 19.32 2.60
C THR A 205 7.89 20.57 3.47
N ARG A 206 6.71 20.89 4.00
CA ARG A 206 6.52 22.04 4.90
C ARG A 206 5.91 21.58 6.22
N VAL A 207 6.46 22.08 7.32
CA VAL A 207 5.80 21.98 8.63
C VAL A 207 4.89 23.20 8.76
N LEU A 208 3.59 22.95 8.88
CA LEU A 208 2.59 24.02 8.95
C LEU A 208 2.46 24.51 10.39
N PRO A 209 2.31 25.82 10.63
CA PRO A 209 2.05 26.34 11.96
C PRO A 209 0.70 25.84 12.49
N PHE A 210 0.60 25.72 13.81
CA PHE A 210 -0.61 25.24 14.49
C PHE A 210 -1.87 26.07 14.17
N SER A 211 -1.69 27.35 13.81
CA SER A 211 -2.76 28.28 13.47
C SER A 211 -3.49 27.96 12.18
N ILE A 212 -2.90 27.18 11.27
CA ILE A 212 -3.62 26.75 10.06
C ILE A 212 -4.45 25.52 10.44
N PRO A 213 -5.80 25.59 10.38
CA PRO A 213 -6.62 24.47 10.77
C PRO A 213 -6.30 23.26 9.90
N LYS A 214 -5.79 22.20 10.53
CA LYS A 214 -5.37 20.95 9.90
C LYS A 214 -6.41 20.38 8.93
N HIS A 215 -7.70 20.54 9.25
CA HIS A 215 -8.80 20.08 8.39
C HIS A 215 -8.77 20.76 7.02
N ASN A 216 -8.35 22.02 6.87
CA ASN A 216 -8.31 22.70 5.57
C ASN A 216 -7.26 22.13 4.59
N LEU A 217 -6.31 21.33 5.08
CA LEU A 217 -5.15 20.87 4.30
C LEU A 217 -5.06 19.34 4.16
N TYR A 218 -5.86 18.57 4.91
CA TYR A 218 -5.95 17.12 4.75
C TYR A 218 -6.95 16.76 3.65
N ILE A 219 -6.50 16.86 2.39
CA ILE A 219 -7.31 16.57 1.20
C ILE A 219 -8.00 15.20 1.31
N SER A 220 -7.32 14.16 1.82
CA SER A 220 -7.91 12.83 1.97
C SER A 220 -9.04 12.77 3.01
N ALA A 221 -8.90 13.43 4.17
CA ALA A 221 -9.93 13.45 5.20
C ALA A 221 -11.15 14.28 4.77
N ASN A 222 -10.93 15.44 4.14
CA ASN A 222 -12.00 16.24 3.56
C ASN A 222 -12.67 15.53 2.38
N GLY A 223 -11.88 14.89 1.52
CA GLY A 223 -12.36 14.11 0.40
C GLY A 223 -13.24 12.95 0.86
N GLN A 224 -12.83 12.23 1.90
CA GLN A 224 -13.63 11.17 2.52
C GLN A 224 -14.95 11.73 3.08
N TYR A 225 -14.91 12.83 3.84
CA TYR A 225 -16.13 13.45 4.37
C TYR A 225 -17.09 13.88 3.26
N ARG A 226 -16.59 14.51 2.18
CA ARG A 226 -17.41 14.91 1.02
C ARG A 226 -17.92 13.73 0.20
N HIS A 227 -17.13 12.67 0.09
CA HIS A 227 -17.51 11.47 -0.65
C HIS A 227 -18.57 10.64 0.09
N LEU A 228 -18.45 10.53 1.42
CA LEU A 228 -19.38 9.78 2.27
C LEU A 228 -20.59 10.62 2.70
N GLY A 229 -20.44 11.94 2.76
CA GLY A 229 -21.50 12.89 3.12
C GLY A 229 -22.22 13.44 1.89
N LYS A 230 -23.44 12.96 1.64
CA LYS A 230 -24.42 13.71 0.84
C LYS A 230 -24.73 15.01 1.60
N LYS A 231 -24.21 16.15 1.17
CA LYS A 231 -24.92 17.40 1.44
C LYS A 231 -26.17 17.40 0.56
N LYS A 232 -27.31 17.02 1.15
CA LYS A 232 -28.55 17.74 0.87
C LYS A 232 -28.37 19.07 1.61
N ASP A 233 -27.98 20.11 0.88
CA ASP A 233 -28.47 21.44 1.24
C ASP A 233 -29.94 21.50 0.80
#